data_AF-A0A7D7MFY8-F1
#
_entry.id   AF-A0A7D7MFY8-F1
#
_cell.length_a   1.000
_cell.length_b   1.000
_cell.length_c   1.000
_cell.angle_alpha   90.00
_cell.angle_beta   90.00
_cell.angle_gamma   90.00
#
_symmetry.space_group_name_H-M   'P 1'
#
loop_
_entity.id
_entity.type
_entity.pdbx_description
1 polymer ?
#
loop_
_entity_poly.entity_id
_entity_poly.type
_entity_poly.pdbx_seq_one_letter_code
_entity_poly.pdbx_strand_id
1 'polypeptide(L)'
;MYSQLFVSALIVLALFIQVRVKVRGSNIVYRVELWNAPLYYKTVYIEEIHRIEFKRSSWASKVAVVRVKKGVNLRFALFGDGLFEELSQFAERNGLELWKSKDYQTLEKLDRNRLR
;
A
#
# COMPACT_ATOMS: atom_id res chain seq x y z
N MET A 1 34.32 -15.25 -1.16
CA MET A 1 33.90 -15.39 -2.57
C MET A 1 32.52 -16.04 -2.70
N TYR A 2 32.26 -17.23 -2.14
CA TYR A 2 30.92 -17.87 -2.20
C TYR A 2 29.78 -17.05 -1.57
N SER A 3 30.06 -16.39 -0.44
CA SER A 3 29.09 -15.51 0.22
C SER A 3 28.68 -14.31 -0.66
N GLN A 4 29.60 -13.76 -1.44
CA GLN A 4 29.31 -12.65 -2.36
C GLN A 4 28.38 -13.10 -3.49
N LEU A 5 28.64 -14.26 -4.10
CA LEU A 5 27.79 -14.80 -5.16
C LEU A 5 26.37 -15.09 -4.64
N PHE A 6 26.25 -15.63 -3.42
CA PHE A 6 24.96 -15.87 -2.78
C PHE A 6 24.18 -14.58 -2.53
N VAL A 7 24.85 -13.55 -1.99
CA VAL A 7 24.22 -12.23 -1.76
C VAL A 7 23.81 -11.58 -3.07
N SER A 8 24.66 -11.63 -4.10
CA SER A 8 24.33 -11.11 -5.43
C SER A 8 23.12 -11.82 -6.03
N ALA A 9 23.03 -13.16 -5.91
CA ALA A 9 21.88 -13.91 -6.36
C ALA A 9 20.59 -13.52 -5.62
N LEU A 10 20.65 -13.30 -4.30
CA LEU A 10 19.50 -12.82 -3.51
C LEU A 10 19.04 -11.42 -3.94
N ILE A 11 19.97 -10.50 -4.21
CA ILE A 11 19.65 -9.15 -4.70
C ILE A 11 18.94 -9.24 -6.05
N VAL A 12 19.47 -10.03 -6.98
CA VAL A 12 18.85 -10.24 -8.30
C VAL A 12 17.45 -10.85 -8.15
N LEU A 13 17.29 -11.85 -7.28
CA LEU A 13 15.98 -12.46 -7.01
C LEU A 13 14.97 -11.45 -6.45
N ALA A 14 15.43 -10.54 -5.57
CA ALA A 14 14.59 -9.51 -4.99
C ALA A 14 14.05 -8.52 -6.02
N LEU A 15 14.74 -8.29 -7.14
CA LEU A 15 14.26 -7.44 -8.24
C LEU A 15 13.04 -8.00 -8.96
N PHE A 16 12.81 -9.31 -8.88
CA PHE A 16 11.65 -9.96 -9.50
C PHE A 16 10.44 -10.04 -8.57
N ILE A 17 10.56 -9.52 -7.34
CA ILE A 17 9.43 -9.44 -6.40
C ILE A 17 8.44 -8.40 -6.90
N GLN A 18 7.21 -8.83 -7.14
CA GLN A 18 6.10 -7.96 -7.50
C GLN A 18 5.11 -7.89 -6.36
N VAL A 19 4.71 -6.67 -6.00
CA VAL A 19 3.68 -6.43 -5.00
C VAL A 19 2.41 -5.98 -5.70
N ARG A 20 1.31 -6.71 -5.47
CA ARG A 20 -0.01 -6.41 -6.03
C ARG A 20 -1.00 -6.15 -4.90
N VAL A 21 -1.72 -5.05 -5.02
CA VAL A 21 -2.88 -4.73 -4.19
C VAL A 21 -4.10 -4.81 -5.09
N LYS A 22 -5.15 -5.49 -4.64
CA LYS A 22 -6.45 -5.47 -5.29
C LYS A 22 -7.50 -5.05 -4.28
N VAL A 23 -8.11 -3.89 -4.52
CA VAL A 23 -9.25 -3.42 -3.74
C VAL A 23 -10.52 -3.96 -4.40
N ARG A 24 -11.24 -4.82 -3.69
CA ARG A 24 -12.55 -5.34 -4.12
C ARG A 24 -13.65 -4.68 -3.30
N GLY A 25 -14.91 -4.85 -3.71
CA GLY A 25 -16.04 -4.22 -3.01
C GLY A 25 -16.08 -4.50 -1.50
N SER A 26 -15.74 -5.73 -1.07
CA SER A 26 -15.84 -6.17 0.32
C SER A 26 -14.51 -6.46 1.03
N ASN A 27 -13.38 -6.42 0.33
CA ASN A 27 -12.08 -6.72 0.92
C ASN A 27 -10.91 -6.10 0.16
N ILE A 28 -9.77 -6.01 0.84
CA ILE A 28 -8.49 -5.61 0.28
C ILE A 28 -7.58 -6.84 0.27
N VAL A 29 -7.08 -7.17 -0.91
CA VAL A 29 -6.17 -8.29 -1.13
C VAL A 29 -4.77 -7.76 -1.38
N TYR A 30 -3.84 -8.12 -0.50
CA TYR A 30 -2.42 -7.82 -0.62
C TYR A 30 -1.65 -9.09 -0.97
N ARG A 31 -0.87 -9.05 -2.04
CA ARG A 31 -0.08 -10.20 -2.49
C ARG A 31 1.33 -9.79 -2.89
N VAL A 32 2.30 -10.57 -2.46
CA VAL A 32 3.69 -10.50 -2.90
C VAL A 32 3.97 -11.75 -3.72
N GLU A 33 4.37 -11.57 -4.97
CA GLU A 33 4.63 -12.64 -5.94
C GLU A 33 6.09 -12.59 -6.40
N LEU A 34 6.68 -13.75 -6.67
CA LEU A 34 7.97 -13.88 -7.36
C LEU A 34 7.74 -14.62 -8.66
N TRP A 35 7.93 -13.91 -9.78
CA TRP A 35 7.55 -14.30 -11.15
C TRP A 35 6.06 -14.62 -11.35
N ASN A 36 5.52 -15.62 -10.67
CA ASN A 36 4.09 -15.97 -10.60
C ASN A 36 3.75 -16.79 -9.33
N ALA A 37 4.73 -17.13 -8.49
CA ALA A 37 4.53 -17.86 -7.26
C ALA A 37 4.19 -16.88 -6.12
N PRO A 38 3.05 -17.04 -5.42
CA PRO A 38 2.72 -16.20 -4.28
C PRO A 38 3.67 -16.51 -3.12
N LEU A 39 4.50 -15.54 -2.75
CA LEU A 39 5.36 -15.62 -1.57
C LEU A 39 4.59 -15.24 -0.29
N TYR A 40 3.70 -14.27 -0.41
CA TYR A 40 2.88 -13.81 0.70
C TYR A 40 1.51 -13.38 0.20
N TYR A 41 0.47 -13.75 0.95
CA TYR A 41 -0.90 -13.39 0.65
C TYR A 41 -1.62 -13.01 1.94
N LYS A 42 -2.33 -11.88 1.89
CA LYS A 42 -3.17 -11.42 2.99
C LYS A 42 -4.44 -10.78 2.44
N THR A 43 -5.58 -11.29 2.89
CA THR A 43 -6.89 -10.66 2.65
C THR A 43 -7.34 -10.02 3.94
N VAL A 44 -7.87 -8.80 3.84
CA VAL A 44 -8.48 -8.08 4.95
C VAL A 44 -9.88 -7.69 4.53
N TYR A 45 -10.88 -8.16 5.27
CA TYR A 45 -12.27 -7.83 5.03
C TYR A 45 -12.68 -6.55 5.77
N ILE A 46 -13.75 -5.89 5.31
CA ILE A 46 -14.22 -4.61 5.88
C ILE A 46 -14.43 -4.70 7.39
N GLU A 47 -14.96 -5.81 7.89
CA GLU A 47 -15.28 -6.00 9.30
C GLU A 47 -14.01 -6.01 10.17
N GLU A 48 -12.87 -6.36 9.57
CA GLU A 48 -11.56 -6.37 10.21
C GLU A 48 -10.86 -5.01 10.13
N ILE A 49 -11.32 -4.10 9.27
CA ILE A 49 -10.74 -2.77 9.11
C ILE A 49 -11.28 -1.86 10.21
N HIS A 50 -10.36 -1.18 10.88
CA HIS A 50 -10.69 -0.12 11.82
C HIS A 50 -10.79 1.23 11.10
N ARG A 51 -9.79 1.57 10.27
CA ARG A 51 -9.74 2.81 9.48
C ARG A 51 -8.66 2.76 8.41
N ILE A 52 -8.69 3.69 7.47
CA ILE A 52 -7.65 3.91 6.48
C ILE A 52 -6.95 5.24 6.76
N GLU A 53 -5.62 5.23 6.87
CA GLU A 53 -4.80 6.41 7.13
C GLU A 53 -3.93 6.73 5.92
N PHE A 54 -4.01 7.96 5.41
CA PHE A 54 -3.07 8.49 4.42
C PHE A 54 -2.06 9.41 5.09
N LYS A 55 -0.77 9.09 4.89
CA LYS A 55 0.36 9.80 5.49
C LYS A 55 1.40 10.14 4.43
N ARG A 56 2.29 11.05 4.78
CA ARG A 56 3.50 11.35 4.03
C ARG A 56 4.63 10.47 4.57
N SER A 57 5.35 9.75 3.71
CA SER A 57 6.52 8.95 4.09
C SER A 57 7.85 9.66 3.85
N SER A 58 7.92 10.56 2.88
CA SER A 58 9.08 11.42 2.63
C SER A 58 8.65 12.73 1.97
N TRP A 59 9.61 13.61 1.64
CA TRP A 59 9.33 14.85 0.94
C TRP A 59 8.50 14.70 -0.35
N ALA A 60 8.61 13.58 -1.06
CA ALA A 60 7.90 13.35 -2.30
C ALA A 60 7.04 12.06 -2.31
N SER A 61 6.96 11.33 -1.19
CA SER A 61 6.26 10.04 -1.17
C SER A 61 5.09 10.02 -0.20
N LYS A 62 3.99 9.43 -0.67
CA LYS A 62 2.79 9.14 0.10
C LYS A 62 2.82 7.68 0.57
N VAL A 63 2.13 7.41 1.66
CA VAL A 63 1.90 6.06 2.17
C VAL A 63 0.45 5.92 2.63
N ALA A 64 -0.20 4.82 2.25
CA ALA A 64 -1.50 4.43 2.78
C ALA A 64 -1.31 3.33 3.83
N VAL A 65 -2.05 3.42 4.92
CA VAL A 65 -2.03 2.43 6.00
C VAL A 65 -3.46 2.00 6.29
N VAL A 66 -3.78 0.75 6.00
CA VAL A 66 -5.05 0.15 6.43
C VAL A 66 -4.84 -0.40 7.83
N ARG A 67 -5.49 0.24 8.79
CA ARG A 67 -5.49 -0.20 10.19
C ARG A 67 -6.50 -1.31 10.35
N VAL A 68 -6.03 -2.46 10.82
CA VAL A 68 -6.88 -3.59 11.14
C VAL A 68 -7.15 -3.61 12.65
N LYS A 69 -8.32 -4.08 13.05
CA LYS A 69 -8.72 -4.20 14.46
C LYS A 69 -7.83 -5.19 15.21
N LYS A 70 -7.38 -6.25 14.54
CA LYS A 70 -6.50 -7.29 15.09
C LYS A 70 -5.42 -7.68 14.08
N GLY A 71 -4.21 -7.95 14.56
CA GLY A 71 -3.08 -8.38 13.75
C GLY A 71 -2.28 -7.21 13.14
N VAL A 72 -1.58 -7.50 12.04
CA VAL A 72 -0.62 -6.57 11.42
C VAL A 72 -1.32 -5.60 10.47
N ASN A 73 -1.05 -4.31 10.58
CA ASN A 73 -1.57 -3.29 9.65
C ASN A 73 -0.99 -3.48 8.25
N LEU A 74 -1.81 -3.27 7.22
CA LEU A 74 -1.31 -3.25 5.84
C LEU A 74 -0.77 -1.86 5.54
N ARG A 75 0.49 -1.79 5.10
CA ARG A 75 1.16 -0.54 4.74
C ARG A 75 1.55 -0.58 3.27
N PHE A 76 1.07 0.41 2.52
CA PHE A 76 1.28 0.55 1.09
C PHE A 76 2.13 1.81 0.85
N ALA A 77 3.44 1.62 0.68
CA ALA A 77 4.37 2.68 0.31
C ALA A 77 4.77 2.52 -1.16
N LEU A 78 5.08 3.63 -1.85
CA LEU A 78 5.55 3.62 -3.25
C LEU A 78 4.54 3.08 -4.28
N PHE A 79 3.25 3.07 -3.93
CA PHE A 79 2.18 2.80 -4.89
C PHE A 79 1.77 4.10 -5.60
N GLY A 80 1.36 3.97 -6.86
CA GLY A 80 0.88 5.12 -7.65
C GLY A 80 -0.42 5.72 -7.09
N ASP A 81 -0.74 6.93 -7.53
CA ASP A 81 -1.90 7.69 -7.04
C ASP A 81 -3.24 6.96 -7.22
N GLY A 82 -3.37 6.08 -8.23
CA GLY A 82 -4.56 5.27 -8.45
C GLY A 82 -4.96 4.40 -7.24
N LEU A 83 -3.99 3.85 -6.49
CA LEU A 83 -4.31 3.08 -5.29
C LEU A 83 -4.89 3.95 -4.17
N PHE A 84 -4.43 5.20 -4.03
CA PHE A 84 -4.96 6.12 -3.02
C PHE A 84 -6.41 6.49 -3.34
N GLU A 85 -6.72 6.68 -4.62
CA GLU A 85 -8.09 6.92 -5.07
C GLU A 85 -8.97 5.68 -4.84
N GLU A 86 -8.52 4.48 -5.23
CA GLU A 86 -9.24 3.23 -4.98
C GLU A 86 -9.54 3.01 -3.49
N LEU A 87 -8.55 3.24 -2.61
CA LEU A 87 -8.73 3.11 -1.16
C LEU A 87 -9.66 4.19 -0.58
N SER A 88 -9.61 5.40 -1.12
CA SER A 88 -10.51 6.48 -0.72
C SER A 88 -11.96 6.14 -1.09
N GLN A 89 -12.19 5.69 -2.32
CA GLN A 89 -13.51 5.26 -2.78
C GLN A 89 -14.00 4.03 -2.02
N PHE A 90 -13.11 3.09 -1.70
CA PHE A 90 -13.44 1.92 -0.89
C PHE A 90 -13.86 2.29 0.53
N ALA A 91 -13.17 3.26 1.15
CA ALA A 91 -13.54 3.75 2.48
C ALA A 91 -14.93 4.41 2.46
N GLU A 92 -15.16 5.29 1.48
CA GLU A 92 -16.44 5.99 1.31
C GLU A 92 -17.60 5.03 1.09
N ARG A 93 -17.46 4.07 0.15
CA ARG A 93 -18.51 3.08 -0.17
C ARG A 93 -18.90 2.19 1.01
N ASN A 94 -17.96 1.92 1.91
CA ASN A 94 -18.16 1.01 3.03
C ASN A 94 -18.30 1.73 4.38
N GLY A 95 -18.41 3.06 4.38
CA GLY A 95 -18.55 3.85 5.61
C GLY A 95 -17.36 3.74 6.57
N LEU A 96 -16.16 3.46 6.04
CA LEU A 96 -14.94 3.37 6.85
C LEU A 96 -14.35 4.76 7.09
N GLU A 97 -13.79 4.96 8.27
CA GLU A 97 -13.08 6.20 8.58
C GLU A 97 -11.83 6.35 7.69
N LEU A 98 -11.76 7.45 6.95
CA LEU A 98 -10.58 7.85 6.19
C LEU A 98 -9.91 9.04 6.87
N TRP A 99 -8.73 8.80 7.42
CA TRP A 99 -7.93 9.83 8.09
C TRP A 99 -6.75 10.27 7.20
N LYS A 100 -6.59 11.58 7.00
CA LYS A 100 -5.48 12.17 6.25
C LYS A 100 -4.61 13.01 7.19
N SER A 101 -3.30 12.78 7.21
CA SER A 101 -2.39 13.64 7.99
C SER A 101 -2.29 15.04 7.37
N LYS A 102 -2.01 16.07 8.19
CA LYS A 102 -1.78 17.44 7.69
C LYS A 102 -0.67 17.48 6.64
N ASP A 103 0.44 16.78 6.88
CA ASP A 103 1.55 16.71 5.92
C ASP A 103 1.16 16.05 4.61
N TYR A 104 0.31 15.03 4.65
CA TYR A 104 -0.24 14.40 3.46
C TYR A 104 -1.13 15.38 2.69
N GLN A 105 -2.01 16.10 3.38
CA GLN A 105 -2.89 17.09 2.75
C GLN A 105 -2.10 18.22 2.06
N THR A 106 -0.98 18.65 2.65
CA THR A 106 -0.08 19.62 2.00
C THR A 106 0.52 19.06 0.71
N LEU A 107 1.00 17.81 0.74
CA LEU A 107 1.55 17.15 -0.44
C LEU A 107 0.48 16.93 -1.52
N GLU A 108 -0.73 16.52 -1.13
CA GLU A 108 -1.88 16.34 -2.02
C GLU A 108 -2.29 17.64 -2.73
N LYS A 109 -2.25 18.78 -2.03
CA LYS A 109 -2.50 20.11 -2.63
C LYS A 109 -1.42 20.51 -3.63
N LEU A 110 -0.15 20.24 -3.31
CA LEU A 110 0.97 20.53 -4.21
C LEU A 110 0.89 19.73 -5.50
N ASP A 111 0.60 18.43 -5.42
CA ASP A 111 0.43 17.57 -6.60
C ASP A 111 -0.73 18.04 -7.47
N ARG A 112 -1.88 18.37 -6.86
CA ARG A 112 -3.05 18.87 -7.58
C ARG A 112 -2.74 20.17 -8.35
N ASN A 113 -1.95 21.07 -7.78
CA ASN A 113 -1.59 22.33 -8.41
C ASN A 113 -0.57 22.17 -9.55
N ARG A 114 0.24 21.12 -9.56
CA ARG A 114 1.17 20.82 -10.68
C ARG A 114 0.46 20.23 -11.89
N LEU A 115 -0.72 19.64 -11.69
CA LEU A 115 -1.55 19.02 -12.74
C LEU A 115 -2.54 20.01 -13.37
N ARG A 116 -2.54 21.28 -12.94
CA ARG A 116 -3.31 22.39 -13.51
C ARG A 116 -2.39 23.30 -14.30
#